data_AF-A0A7W9H4Y3-F1
#
_entry.id   AF-A0A7W9H4Y3-F1
#
_cell.length_a   1.000
_cell.length_b   1.000
_cell.length_c   1.000
_cell.angle_alpha   90.00
_cell.angle_beta   90.00
_cell.angle_gamma   90.00
#
_symmetry.space_group_name_H-M   'P 1'
#
loop_
_entity.id
_entity.type
_entity.pdbx_description
1 polymer ?
#
loop_
_entity_poly.entity_id
_entity_poly.type
_entity_poly.pdbx_seq_one_letter_code
_entity_poly.pdbx_strand_id
1 'polypeptide(L)'
;MADELRARIRSGALRPGDRMPTQAQLAHEFGVERGAVRQALRILQSERLLTNVSKGSPATVAPDPARALTGPEAPPLPTTVALAPRIAAAFAAEHVEIDAVCLTSISLTLAIGEPLRQIHAGRLKPAKVDVRVLLPSRDIDLAFPVPVEGREDDWVHDRWLAMRNAQGQVLRHNLLALRATHGIDVRVTFRALPFTPPVKLYLLNNTEALFAYYTLMRREAEIDHEHLEMYDAQGTQSMLFSFRQGAGLRDTTFVEQSHLWFNALWETISSELVLTS
;
A
#
# COMPACT_ATOMS: atom_id res chain seq x y z
N MET A 1 18.37 -8.12 -6.72
CA MET A 1 18.23 -9.58 -6.45
C MET A 1 17.35 -9.89 -5.24
N ALA A 2 17.58 -9.31 -4.05
CA ALA A 2 16.71 -9.57 -2.90
C ALA A 2 15.23 -9.25 -3.22
N ASP A 3 14.96 -8.15 -3.91
CA ASP A 3 13.61 -7.76 -4.35
C ASP A 3 12.96 -8.76 -5.31
N GLU A 4 13.74 -9.30 -6.25
CA GLU A 4 13.28 -10.27 -7.24
C GLU A 4 12.93 -11.62 -6.59
N LEU A 5 13.80 -12.13 -5.72
CA LEU A 5 13.50 -13.32 -4.93
C LEU A 5 12.29 -13.09 -4.01
N ARG A 6 12.12 -11.88 -3.45
CA ARG A 6 10.94 -11.49 -2.69
C ARG A 6 9.68 -11.49 -3.55
N ALA A 7 9.76 -11.08 -4.82
CA ALA A 7 8.64 -11.12 -5.76
C ALA A 7 8.26 -12.56 -6.13
N ARG A 8 9.22 -13.47 -6.27
CA ARG A 8 8.97 -14.91 -6.53
C ARG A 8 8.30 -15.61 -5.36
N ILE A 9 8.69 -15.29 -4.13
CA ILE A 9 7.99 -15.79 -2.92
C ILE A 9 6.56 -15.24 -2.88
N ARG A 10 6.37 -13.95 -3.18
CA ARG A 10 5.03 -13.32 -3.19
C ARG A 10 4.09 -13.86 -4.26
N SER A 11 4.59 -14.12 -5.46
CA SER A 11 3.80 -14.68 -6.57
C SER A 11 3.50 -16.18 -6.39
N GLY A 12 4.14 -16.85 -5.42
CA GLY A 12 4.03 -18.30 -5.23
C GLY A 12 4.87 -19.12 -6.21
N ALA A 13 5.74 -18.47 -7.00
CA ALA A 13 6.76 -19.16 -7.80
C ALA A 13 7.78 -19.89 -6.90
N LEU A 14 7.99 -19.37 -5.68
CA LEU A 14 8.63 -20.08 -4.57
C LEU A 14 7.60 -20.24 -3.45
N ARG A 15 7.16 -21.46 -3.17
CA ARG A 15 6.07 -21.74 -2.22
C ARG A 15 6.60 -21.87 -0.79
N PRO A 16 5.76 -21.62 0.23
CA PRO A 16 6.12 -21.89 1.62
C PRO A 16 6.64 -23.33 1.80
N GLY A 17 7.80 -23.48 2.44
CA GLY A 17 8.46 -24.77 2.60
C GLY A 17 9.35 -25.22 1.43
N ASP A 18 9.36 -24.51 0.30
CA ASP A 18 10.23 -24.84 -0.82
C ASP A 18 11.70 -24.59 -0.47
N ARG A 19 12.58 -25.47 -0.96
CA ARG A 19 14.02 -25.26 -0.88
C ARG A 19 14.44 -24.21 -1.92
N MET A 20 15.22 -23.24 -1.48
CA MET A 20 15.80 -22.24 -2.38
C MET A 20 16.81 -22.89 -3.34
N PRO A 21 16.91 -22.40 -4.59
CA PRO A 21 18.00 -22.79 -5.48
C PRO A 21 19.37 -22.52 -4.83
N THR A 22 20.37 -23.33 -5.17
CA THR A 22 21.71 -23.20 -4.60
C THR A 22 22.33 -21.85 -4.96
N GLN A 23 23.28 -21.37 -4.13
CA GLN A 23 23.97 -20.10 -4.42
C GLN A 23 24.67 -20.09 -5.79
N ALA A 24 25.13 -21.25 -6.27
CA ALA A 24 25.72 -21.38 -7.60
C ALA A 24 24.68 -21.24 -8.71
N GLN A 25 23.50 -21.84 -8.55
CA GLN A 25 22.39 -21.70 -9.51
C GLN A 25 21.90 -20.24 -9.57
N LEU A 26 21.72 -19.60 -8.41
CA LEU A 26 21.32 -18.19 -8.35
C LEU A 26 22.40 -17.26 -8.93
N ALA A 27 23.67 -17.50 -8.64
CA ALA A 27 24.77 -16.71 -9.22
C ALA A 27 24.78 -16.79 -10.75
N HIS A 28 24.58 -18.00 -11.30
CA HIS A 28 24.49 -18.22 -12.74
C HIS A 28 23.23 -17.56 -13.34
N GLU A 29 22.07 -17.74 -12.70
CA GLU A 29 20.79 -17.18 -13.15
C GLU A 29 20.81 -15.65 -13.22
N PHE A 30 21.35 -15.00 -12.18
CA PHE A 30 21.36 -13.55 -12.07
C PHE A 30 22.61 -12.89 -12.68
N GLY A 31 23.58 -13.67 -13.16
CA GLY A 31 24.83 -13.15 -13.72
C GLY A 31 25.67 -12.38 -12.69
N VAL A 32 25.65 -12.79 -11.41
CA VAL A 32 26.31 -12.10 -10.31
C VAL A 32 27.24 -13.01 -9.52
N GLU A 33 28.16 -12.41 -8.77
CA GLU A 33 29.02 -13.16 -7.87
C GLU A 33 28.25 -13.80 -6.70
N ARG A 34 28.74 -14.96 -6.21
CA ARG A 34 28.17 -15.67 -5.04
C ARG A 34 28.08 -14.79 -3.78
N GLY A 35 28.97 -13.81 -3.64
CA GLY A 35 28.95 -12.85 -2.54
C GLY A 35 27.65 -12.03 -2.50
N ALA A 36 27.18 -11.55 -3.66
CA ALA A 36 25.92 -10.83 -3.80
C ALA A 36 24.72 -11.73 -3.48
N VAL A 37 24.75 -12.99 -3.93
CA VAL A 37 23.69 -13.99 -3.65
C VAL A 37 23.57 -14.22 -2.16
N ARG A 38 24.69 -14.44 -1.48
CA ARG A 38 24.73 -14.62 -0.04
C ARG A 38 24.17 -13.41 0.71
N GLN A 39 24.46 -12.19 0.25
CA GLN A 39 23.90 -10.99 0.84
C GLN A 39 22.38 -10.90 0.66
N ALA A 40 21.86 -11.20 -0.54
CA ALA A 40 20.42 -11.23 -0.79
C ALA A 40 19.69 -12.27 0.09
N LEU A 41 20.26 -13.48 0.23
CA LEU A 41 19.69 -14.52 1.08
C LEU A 41 19.70 -14.13 2.57
N ARG A 42 20.73 -13.43 3.05
CA ARG A 42 20.75 -12.90 4.43
C ARG A 42 19.70 -11.82 4.65
N ILE A 43 19.48 -10.94 3.67
CA ILE A 43 18.42 -9.93 3.74
C ILE A 43 17.06 -10.64 3.88
N LEU A 44 16.76 -11.60 3.01
CA LEU A 44 15.51 -12.36 3.09
C LEU A 44 15.37 -13.17 4.39
N GLN A 45 16.47 -13.66 4.96
CA GLN A 45 16.48 -14.30 6.28
C GLN A 45 16.14 -13.29 7.39
N SER A 46 16.75 -12.11 7.37
CA SER A 46 16.47 -11.05 8.35
C SER A 46 15.02 -10.56 8.28
N GLU A 47 14.43 -10.64 7.08
CA GLU A 47 13.01 -10.37 6.81
C GLU A 47 12.08 -11.53 7.19
N ARG A 48 12.61 -12.62 7.77
CA ARG A 48 11.87 -13.85 8.13
C ARG A 48 11.17 -14.52 6.94
N LEU A 49 11.58 -14.22 5.71
CA LEU A 49 11.06 -14.86 4.50
C LEU A 49 11.73 -16.20 4.22
N LEU A 50 12.93 -16.42 4.77
CA LEU A 50 13.66 -17.68 4.69
C LEU A 50 13.97 -18.22 6.08
N THR A 51 13.90 -19.54 6.21
CA THR A 51 14.38 -20.32 7.35
C THR A 51 15.61 -21.14 6.95
N ASN A 52 16.31 -21.70 7.94
CA ASN A 52 17.42 -22.65 7.73
C ASN A 52 18.60 -22.12 6.89
N VAL A 53 18.92 -20.82 6.97
CA VAL A 53 20.08 -20.20 6.28
C VAL A 53 21.40 -20.43 7.05
N SER A 54 21.49 -21.53 7.80
CA SER A 54 22.71 -21.93 8.52
C SER A 54 23.64 -22.75 7.61
N LYS A 55 24.92 -22.89 8.01
CA LYS A 55 25.91 -23.66 7.24
C LYS A 55 25.48 -25.13 7.19
N GLY A 56 25.13 -25.61 5.99
CA GLY A 56 24.95 -27.04 5.69
C GLY A 56 23.58 -27.44 5.15
N SER A 57 22.58 -26.56 5.14
CA SER A 57 21.27 -26.82 4.54
C SER A 57 20.86 -25.71 3.56
N PRO A 58 20.17 -26.02 2.45
CA PRO A 58 19.58 -25.01 1.59
C PRO A 58 18.58 -24.17 2.39
N ALA A 59 18.66 -22.84 2.24
CA ALA A 59 17.63 -21.96 2.76
C ALA A 59 16.25 -22.43 2.28
N THR A 60 15.25 -22.36 3.15
CA THR A 60 13.89 -22.79 2.83
C THR A 60 12.96 -21.59 2.94
N VAL A 61 11.98 -21.46 2.05
CA VAL A 61 10.94 -20.43 2.18
C VAL A 61 10.20 -20.66 3.49
N ALA A 62 10.00 -19.61 4.27
CA ALA A 62 9.33 -19.70 5.55
C ALA A 62 7.93 -20.34 5.40
N PRO A 63 7.43 -21.10 6.41
CA PRO A 63 6.10 -21.74 6.34
C PRO A 63 4.94 -20.74 6.24
N ASP A 64 5.13 -19.54 6.79
CA ASP A 64 4.18 -18.42 6.71
C ASP A 64 4.93 -17.12 6.37
N PRO A 65 5.33 -16.94 5.10
CA PRO A 65 6.02 -15.73 4.66
C PRO A 65 5.07 -14.52 4.64
N ALA A 66 3.75 -14.75 4.61
CA ALA A 66 2.76 -13.68 4.69
C ALA A 66 2.78 -13.02 6.08
N ARG A 67 2.89 -13.80 7.16
CA ARG A 67 3.06 -13.27 8.53
C ARG A 67 4.40 -12.57 8.73
N ALA A 68 5.47 -12.98 8.06
CA ALA A 68 6.74 -12.24 8.07
C ALA A 68 6.61 -10.84 7.44
N LEU A 69 5.76 -10.69 6.43
CA LEU A 69 5.51 -9.43 5.73
C LEU A 69 4.46 -8.52 6.38
N THR A 70 3.62 -9.08 7.26
CA THR A 70 2.48 -8.38 7.89
C THR A 70 2.55 -8.34 9.42
N GLY A 71 3.52 -9.02 10.03
CA GLY A 71 3.68 -9.07 11.48
C GLY A 71 4.27 -7.78 12.09
N PRO A 72 4.27 -7.67 13.43
CA PRO A 72 4.76 -6.47 14.13
C PRO A 72 6.23 -6.10 13.85
N GLU A 73 7.04 -7.09 13.48
CA GLU A 73 8.46 -6.91 13.17
C GLU A 73 8.73 -6.79 11.67
N ALA A 74 7.69 -6.72 10.82
CA ALA A 74 7.88 -6.57 9.39
C ALA A 74 8.60 -5.23 9.10
N PRO A 75 9.73 -5.24 8.36
CA PRO A 75 10.41 -4.01 8.04
C PRO A 75 9.51 -3.13 7.16
N PRO A 76 9.69 -1.80 7.20
CA PRO A 76 9.04 -0.92 6.26
C PRO A 76 9.39 -1.32 4.83
N LEU A 77 8.40 -1.36 3.95
CA LEU A 77 8.57 -1.67 2.53
C LEU A 77 7.89 -0.59 1.68
N PRO A 78 8.24 -0.44 0.39
CA PRO A 78 7.51 0.44 -0.51
C PRO A 78 6.00 0.20 -0.45
N THR A 79 5.19 1.26 -0.51
CA THR A 79 3.75 1.18 -0.25
C THR A 79 3.02 0.15 -1.12
N THR A 80 3.31 0.11 -2.43
CA THR A 80 2.71 -0.88 -3.34
C THR A 80 3.06 -2.33 -2.98
N VAL A 81 4.18 -2.54 -2.31
CA VAL A 81 4.63 -3.86 -1.83
C VAL A 81 3.98 -4.20 -0.49
N ALA A 82 3.97 -3.25 0.45
CA ALA A 82 3.53 -3.48 1.82
C ALA A 82 2.01 -3.60 1.96
N LEU A 83 1.26 -2.80 1.19
CA LEU A 83 -0.17 -2.58 1.42
C LEU A 83 -1.03 -3.78 0.99
N ALA A 84 -0.78 -4.34 -0.20
CA ALA A 84 -1.57 -5.44 -0.77
C ALA A 84 -1.76 -6.66 0.18
N PRO A 85 -0.71 -7.24 0.78
CA PRO A 85 -0.89 -8.38 1.70
C PRO A 85 -1.66 -8.00 2.98
N ARG A 86 -1.58 -6.74 3.43
CA ARG A 86 -2.29 -6.27 4.63
C ARG A 86 -3.76 -6.02 4.35
N ILE A 87 -4.09 -5.46 3.19
CA ILE A 87 -5.48 -5.37 2.72
C ILE A 87 -6.06 -6.78 2.53
N ALA A 88 -5.33 -7.71 1.90
CA ALA A 88 -5.78 -9.09 1.78
C ALA A 88 -6.07 -9.75 3.15
N ALA A 89 -5.21 -9.52 4.15
CA ALA A 89 -5.43 -10.01 5.51
C ALA A 89 -6.65 -9.35 6.19
N ALA A 90 -6.87 -8.04 5.99
CA ALA A 90 -8.04 -7.34 6.53
C ALA A 90 -9.37 -7.91 5.99
N PHE A 91 -9.40 -8.31 4.72
CA PHE A 91 -10.57 -8.92 4.08
C PHE A 91 -10.89 -10.36 4.55
N ALA A 92 -10.07 -10.93 5.43
CA ALA A 92 -10.39 -12.20 6.10
C ALA A 92 -11.39 -12.03 7.27
N ALA A 93 -11.63 -10.81 7.73
CA ALA A 93 -12.62 -10.52 8.76
C ALA A 93 -14.05 -10.59 8.20
N GLU A 94 -15.02 -10.88 9.07
CA GLU A 94 -16.45 -10.84 8.72
C GLU A 94 -16.91 -9.41 8.40
N HIS A 95 -16.41 -8.42 9.16
CA HIS A 95 -16.60 -7.00 8.91
C HIS A 95 -15.23 -6.37 8.62
N VAL A 96 -15.08 -5.87 7.40
CA VAL A 96 -13.89 -5.18 6.92
C VAL A 96 -14.10 -3.68 7.07
N GLU A 97 -13.18 -3.02 7.77
CA GLU A 97 -13.15 -1.56 7.92
C GLU A 97 -11.81 -1.03 7.44
N ILE A 98 -11.85 -0.08 6.49
CA ILE A 98 -10.67 0.56 5.94
C ILE A 98 -10.87 2.07 5.96
N ASP A 99 -10.04 2.75 6.75
CA ASP A 99 -9.95 4.21 6.73
C ASP A 99 -8.63 4.61 6.06
N ALA A 100 -8.67 5.56 5.13
CA ALA A 100 -7.49 5.96 4.38
C ALA A 100 -7.38 7.49 4.27
N VAL A 101 -6.19 8.04 4.57
CA VAL A 101 -5.79 9.40 4.19
C VAL A 101 -4.76 9.29 3.09
N CYS A 102 -5.05 9.88 1.93
CA CYS A 102 -4.17 9.80 0.78
C CYS A 102 -4.13 11.10 -0.01
N LEU A 103 -3.02 11.35 -0.71
CA LEU A 103 -2.95 12.36 -1.78
C LEU A 103 -3.77 11.91 -3.01
N THR A 104 -3.70 10.62 -3.34
CA THR A 104 -4.53 9.93 -4.35
C THR A 104 -4.83 8.50 -3.85
N SER A 105 -5.88 7.86 -4.34
CA SER A 105 -6.24 6.48 -3.93
C SER A 105 -5.50 5.38 -4.71
N ILE A 106 -4.45 5.69 -5.49
CA ILE A 106 -3.78 4.74 -6.40
C ILE A 106 -3.35 3.47 -5.66
N SER A 107 -2.59 3.62 -4.56
CA SER A 107 -2.05 2.45 -3.86
C SER A 107 -3.13 1.56 -3.25
N LEU A 108 -4.18 2.15 -2.70
CA LEU A 108 -5.33 1.40 -2.18
C LEU A 108 -6.08 0.68 -3.30
N THR A 109 -6.29 1.36 -4.43
CA THR A 109 -6.95 0.80 -5.62
C THR A 109 -6.21 -0.43 -6.17
N LEU A 110 -4.88 -0.41 -6.17
CA LEU A 110 -4.08 -1.58 -6.54
C LEU A 110 -4.17 -2.70 -5.49
N ALA A 111 -4.11 -2.33 -4.21
CA ALA A 111 -4.07 -3.29 -3.09
C ALA A 111 -5.36 -4.10 -2.91
N ILE A 112 -6.53 -3.54 -3.29
CA ILE A 112 -7.80 -4.26 -3.21
C ILE A 112 -7.94 -5.41 -4.23
N GLY A 113 -7.14 -5.41 -5.30
CA GLY A 113 -7.29 -6.39 -6.39
C GLY A 113 -7.18 -7.84 -5.93
N GLU A 114 -6.26 -8.12 -5.00
CA GLU A 114 -6.08 -9.47 -4.46
C GLU A 114 -7.30 -9.96 -3.65
N PRO A 115 -7.76 -9.24 -2.61
CA PRO A 115 -8.97 -9.66 -1.90
C PRO A 115 -10.19 -9.81 -2.80
N LEU A 116 -10.38 -8.92 -3.79
CA LEU A 116 -11.48 -9.08 -4.75
C LEU A 116 -11.37 -10.41 -5.51
N ARG A 117 -10.19 -10.74 -6.02
CA ARG A 117 -9.94 -12.01 -6.72
C ARG A 117 -10.17 -13.23 -5.82
N GLN A 118 -9.85 -13.12 -4.53
CA GLN A 118 -10.09 -14.17 -3.53
C GLN A 118 -11.58 -14.34 -3.22
N ILE A 119 -12.35 -13.25 -3.18
CA ILE A 119 -13.81 -13.28 -3.02
C ILE A 119 -14.48 -13.96 -4.23
N HIS A 120 -14.09 -13.56 -5.46
CA HIS A 120 -14.59 -14.18 -6.68
C HIS A 120 -14.24 -15.68 -6.78
N ALA A 121 -13.12 -16.08 -6.19
CA ALA A 121 -12.74 -17.49 -6.08
C ALA A 121 -13.44 -18.24 -4.94
N GLY A 122 -14.32 -17.59 -4.19
CA GLY A 122 -15.06 -18.16 -3.05
C GLY A 122 -14.21 -18.42 -1.80
N ARG A 123 -12.96 -17.92 -1.75
CA ARG A 123 -12.02 -18.16 -0.65
C ARG A 123 -12.15 -17.15 0.49
N LEU A 124 -12.65 -15.95 0.20
CA LEU A 124 -13.01 -14.93 1.20
C LEU A 124 -14.49 -14.59 1.07
N LYS A 125 -15.18 -14.39 2.20
CA LYS A 125 -16.62 -14.10 2.25
C LYS A 125 -16.95 -13.14 3.40
N PRO A 126 -16.45 -11.90 3.38
CA PRO A 126 -16.85 -10.91 4.38
C PRO A 126 -18.36 -10.65 4.26
N ALA A 127 -19.03 -10.46 5.39
CA ALA A 127 -20.43 -10.05 5.41
C ALA A 127 -20.58 -8.56 5.07
N LYS A 128 -19.59 -7.75 5.48
CA LYS A 128 -19.63 -6.28 5.35
C LYS A 128 -18.26 -5.68 5.03
N VAL A 129 -18.24 -4.65 4.19
CA VAL A 129 -17.05 -3.88 3.83
C VAL A 129 -17.37 -2.38 3.89
N ASP A 130 -16.81 -1.68 4.88
CA ASP A 130 -16.88 -0.23 5.02
C ASP A 130 -15.51 0.40 4.67
N VAL A 131 -15.50 1.33 3.72
CA VAL A 131 -14.30 2.06 3.30
C VAL A 131 -14.54 3.57 3.37
N ARG A 132 -13.73 4.29 4.14
CA ARG A 132 -13.73 5.75 4.24
C ARG A 132 -12.41 6.30 3.74
N VAL A 133 -12.46 7.24 2.79
CA VAL A 133 -11.25 7.81 2.18
C VAL A 133 -11.28 9.33 2.27
N LEU A 134 -10.24 9.89 2.87
CA LEU A 134 -9.95 11.32 2.87
C LEU A 134 -8.95 11.61 1.75
N LEU A 135 -9.36 12.48 0.82
CA LEU A 135 -8.54 12.96 -0.29
C LEU A 135 -8.49 14.49 -0.25
N PRO A 136 -7.45 15.15 -0.77
CA PRO A 136 -7.40 16.61 -0.76
C PRO A 136 -8.53 17.16 -1.63
N SER A 137 -9.11 18.30 -1.22
CA SER A 137 -10.15 18.98 -1.97
C SER A 137 -9.66 19.37 -3.36
N ARG A 138 -10.61 19.63 -4.26
CA ARG A 138 -10.28 20.23 -5.57
C ARG A 138 -10.02 21.74 -5.46
N ASP A 139 -10.56 22.35 -4.40
CA ASP A 139 -10.61 23.81 -4.19
C ASP A 139 -9.49 24.31 -3.26
N ILE A 140 -8.36 23.59 -3.19
CA ILE A 140 -7.21 23.98 -2.37
C ILE A 140 -6.00 24.21 -3.26
N ASP A 141 -5.16 25.15 -2.85
CA ASP A 141 -3.80 25.26 -3.36
C ASP A 141 -2.99 24.07 -2.81
N LEU A 142 -2.54 23.20 -3.72
CA LEU A 142 -1.72 22.07 -3.32
C LEU A 142 -0.34 22.53 -2.88
N ALA A 143 0.16 21.97 -1.77
CA ALA A 143 1.58 22.07 -1.44
C ALA A 143 2.44 21.20 -2.39
N PHE A 144 1.82 20.14 -2.94
CA PHE A 144 2.36 19.26 -3.97
C PHE A 144 1.24 18.36 -4.54
N PRO A 145 1.33 17.93 -5.81
CA PRO A 145 2.34 18.34 -6.78
C PRO A 145 2.17 19.80 -7.22
N VAL A 146 3.29 20.50 -7.44
CA VAL A 146 3.35 21.88 -7.94
C VAL A 146 4.48 22.03 -8.96
N PRO A 147 4.37 22.92 -9.96
CA PRO A 147 5.46 23.15 -10.92
C PRO A 147 6.70 23.75 -10.23
N VAL A 148 7.90 23.45 -10.72
CA VAL A 148 9.17 24.03 -10.19
C VAL A 148 9.33 25.49 -10.62
N GLU A 149 8.95 25.79 -11.85
CA GLU A 149 8.93 27.15 -12.39
C GLU A 149 7.52 27.73 -12.26
N GLY A 150 7.41 29.04 -11.97
CA GLY A 150 6.15 29.75 -11.75
C GLY A 150 5.29 29.91 -13.01
N ARG A 151 4.95 28.78 -13.66
CA ARG A 151 3.87 28.70 -14.64
C ARG A 151 2.57 28.97 -13.90
N GLU A 152 1.86 30.02 -14.31
CA GLU A 152 0.53 30.37 -13.78
C GLU A 152 -0.55 29.34 -14.15
N ASP A 153 -0.25 28.43 -15.09
CA ASP A 153 -1.20 27.41 -15.53
C ASP A 153 -1.38 26.31 -14.48
N ASP A 154 -2.65 26.09 -14.11
CA ASP A 154 -3.12 25.08 -13.16
C ASP A 154 -2.99 23.63 -13.66
N TRP A 155 -2.24 23.41 -14.75
CA TRP A 155 -2.17 22.13 -15.44
C TRP A 155 -1.72 20.97 -14.54
N VAL A 156 -0.75 21.21 -13.63
CA VAL A 156 -0.28 20.18 -12.68
C VAL A 156 -1.41 19.79 -11.73
N HIS A 157 -2.17 20.78 -11.26
CA HIS A 157 -3.32 20.59 -10.39
C HIS A 157 -4.46 19.87 -11.13
N ASP A 158 -4.81 20.30 -12.34
CA ASP A 158 -5.84 19.68 -13.19
C ASP A 158 -5.51 18.21 -13.49
N ARG A 159 -4.26 17.93 -13.86
CA ARG A 159 -3.78 16.56 -14.10
C ARG A 159 -3.87 15.71 -12.83
N TRP A 160 -3.39 16.23 -11.71
CA TRP A 160 -3.50 15.55 -10.42
C TRP A 160 -4.96 15.28 -10.06
N LEU A 161 -5.85 16.25 -10.28
CA LEU A 161 -7.27 16.19 -9.99
C LEU A 161 -7.97 15.12 -10.84
N ALA A 162 -7.66 15.06 -12.14
CA ALA A 162 -8.14 14.01 -13.04
C ALA A 162 -7.69 12.62 -12.57
N MET A 163 -6.41 12.47 -12.21
CA MET A 163 -5.87 11.21 -11.68
C MET A 163 -6.53 10.81 -10.36
N ARG A 164 -6.65 11.75 -9.40
CA ARG A 164 -7.31 11.54 -8.11
C ARG A 164 -8.74 11.05 -8.30
N ASN A 165 -9.49 11.68 -9.21
CA ASN A 165 -10.88 11.33 -9.48
C ASN A 165 -11.01 9.96 -10.13
N ALA A 166 -10.25 9.69 -11.20
CA ALA A 166 -10.28 8.41 -11.89
C ALA A 166 -9.99 7.24 -10.93
N GLN A 167 -8.98 7.37 -10.08
CA GLN A 167 -8.59 6.33 -9.13
C GLN A 167 -9.64 6.12 -8.03
N GLY A 168 -10.26 7.21 -7.55
CA GLY A 168 -11.36 7.10 -6.59
C GLY A 168 -12.60 6.44 -7.22
N GLN A 169 -12.90 6.72 -8.48
CA GLN A 169 -14.01 6.10 -9.21
C GLN A 169 -13.77 4.60 -9.41
N VAL A 170 -12.57 4.20 -9.84
CA VAL A 170 -12.19 2.78 -10.00
C VAL A 170 -12.29 2.03 -8.66
N LEU A 171 -11.75 2.59 -7.57
CA LEU A 171 -11.85 1.99 -6.23
C LEU A 171 -13.31 1.76 -5.83
N ARG A 172 -14.15 2.79 -5.97
CA ARG A 172 -15.57 2.74 -5.63
C ARG A 172 -16.30 1.68 -6.45
N HIS A 173 -16.08 1.67 -7.76
CA HIS A 173 -16.71 0.72 -8.67
C HIS A 173 -16.36 -0.72 -8.32
N ASN A 174 -15.07 -1.01 -8.14
CA ASN A 174 -14.57 -2.34 -7.84
C ASN A 174 -15.15 -2.91 -6.53
N LEU A 175 -15.27 -2.09 -5.49
CA LEU A 175 -15.84 -2.51 -4.21
C LEU A 175 -17.37 -2.67 -4.28
N LEU A 176 -18.08 -1.70 -4.87
CA LEU A 176 -19.55 -1.77 -4.97
C LEU A 176 -20.04 -2.94 -5.84
N ALA A 177 -19.23 -3.39 -6.81
CA ALA A 177 -19.54 -4.56 -7.62
C ALA A 177 -19.76 -5.83 -6.77
N LEU A 178 -19.12 -5.94 -5.60
CA LEU A 178 -19.30 -7.07 -4.68
C LEU A 178 -20.73 -7.19 -4.15
N ARG A 179 -21.46 -6.07 -3.99
CA ARG A 179 -22.84 -6.08 -3.50
C ARG A 179 -23.75 -6.86 -4.43
N ALA A 180 -23.64 -6.59 -5.73
CA ALA A 180 -24.47 -7.24 -6.75
C ALA A 180 -24.04 -8.69 -7.02
N THR A 181 -22.73 -8.98 -6.95
CA THR A 181 -22.18 -10.28 -7.37
C THR A 181 -22.08 -11.31 -6.24
N HIS A 182 -21.94 -10.87 -4.98
CA HIS A 182 -21.67 -11.74 -3.83
C HIS A 182 -22.59 -11.47 -2.63
N GLY A 183 -23.51 -10.50 -2.71
CA GLY A 183 -24.44 -10.18 -1.62
C GLY A 183 -23.78 -9.56 -0.38
N ILE A 184 -22.56 -9.02 -0.53
CA ILE A 184 -21.81 -8.37 0.55
C ILE A 184 -22.37 -6.97 0.77
N ASP A 185 -22.60 -6.57 2.02
CA ASP A 185 -22.94 -5.18 2.35
C ASP A 185 -21.69 -4.29 2.16
N VAL A 186 -21.74 -3.33 1.26
CA VAL A 186 -20.58 -2.49 0.91
C VAL A 186 -20.93 -1.02 0.99
N ARG A 187 -20.14 -0.27 1.77
CA ARG A 187 -20.17 1.19 1.84
C ARG A 187 -18.81 1.76 1.49
N VAL A 188 -18.79 2.69 0.53
CA VAL A 188 -17.57 3.43 0.18
C VAL A 188 -17.89 4.91 0.21
N THR A 189 -17.19 5.65 1.06
CA THR A 189 -17.42 7.09 1.26
C THR A 189 -16.12 7.86 1.07
N PHE A 190 -16.19 8.98 0.36
CA PHE A 190 -15.06 9.89 0.17
C PHE A 190 -15.37 11.26 0.80
N ARG A 191 -14.40 11.86 1.48
CA ARG A 191 -14.48 13.24 1.98
C ARG A 191 -13.25 14.04 1.58
N ALA A 192 -13.44 15.34 1.41
CA ALA A 192 -12.44 16.28 0.92
C ALA A 192 -11.71 16.94 2.10
N LEU A 193 -10.38 16.89 2.11
CA LEU A 193 -9.54 17.58 3.09
C LEU A 193 -9.25 19.02 2.63
N PRO A 194 -9.25 20.00 3.54
CA PRO A 194 -8.94 21.39 3.23
C PRO A 194 -7.42 21.67 3.18
N PHE A 195 -6.58 20.64 3.06
CA PHE A 195 -5.12 20.76 3.00
C PHE A 195 -4.50 19.59 2.23
N THR A 196 -3.26 19.77 1.80
CA THR A 196 -2.43 18.70 1.22
C THR A 196 -1.87 17.83 2.35
N PRO A 197 -2.26 16.54 2.47
CA PRO A 197 -1.81 15.70 3.56
C PRO A 197 -0.31 15.41 3.43
N PRO A 198 0.52 15.68 4.45
CA PRO A 198 1.97 15.42 4.39
C PRO A 198 2.32 13.93 4.54
N VAL A 199 1.33 13.11 4.88
CA VAL A 199 1.45 11.68 5.17
C VAL A 199 0.34 10.92 4.48
N LYS A 200 0.55 9.63 4.24
CA LYS A 200 -0.52 8.68 3.98
C LYS A 200 -0.74 7.82 5.22
N LEU A 201 -1.99 7.47 5.46
CA LEU A 201 -2.40 6.62 6.57
C LEU A 201 -3.44 5.63 6.07
N TYR A 202 -3.32 4.35 6.44
CA TYR A 202 -4.36 3.35 6.27
C TYR A 202 -4.61 2.69 7.63
N LEU A 203 -5.87 2.65 8.07
CA LEU A 203 -6.30 1.97 9.29
C LEU A 203 -7.15 0.78 8.89
N LEU A 204 -6.79 -0.40 9.39
CA LEU A 204 -7.38 -1.67 8.97
C LEU A 204 -8.03 -2.38 10.18
N ASN A 205 -9.35 -2.60 10.09
CA ASN A 205 -10.17 -3.35 11.06
C ASN A 205 -9.90 -2.96 12.53
N ASN A 206 -9.62 -1.68 12.80
CA ASN A 206 -9.23 -1.15 14.11
C ASN A 206 -8.00 -1.79 14.77
N THR A 207 -7.22 -2.58 14.03
CA THR A 207 -6.16 -3.43 14.59
C THR A 207 -4.76 -3.06 14.10
N GLU A 208 -4.66 -2.42 12.93
CA GLU A 208 -3.39 -2.06 12.31
C GLU A 208 -3.47 -0.68 11.67
N ALA A 209 -2.44 0.13 11.91
CA ALA A 209 -2.21 1.40 11.25
C ALA A 209 -0.95 1.31 10.38
N LEU A 210 -1.09 1.77 9.14
CA LEU A 210 -0.02 1.82 8.15
C LEU A 210 0.25 3.26 7.78
N PHE A 211 1.47 3.70 8.06
CA PHE A 211 1.83 5.11 7.97
C PHE A 211 3.03 5.30 7.05
N ALA A 212 3.01 6.34 6.22
CA ALA A 212 4.18 6.75 5.46
C ALA A 212 4.19 8.26 5.17
N TYR A 213 5.39 8.83 5.07
CA TYR A 213 5.58 10.22 4.69
C TYR A 213 5.50 10.38 3.16
N TYR A 214 4.94 11.50 2.70
CA TYR A 214 5.12 11.95 1.33
C TYR A 214 6.45 12.71 1.24
N THR A 215 7.49 12.05 0.74
CA THR A 215 8.81 12.68 0.51
C THR A 215 8.82 13.34 -0.86
N LEU A 216 9.05 14.65 -0.87
CA LEU A 216 9.07 15.47 -2.07
C LEU A 216 10.38 15.33 -2.81
N MET A 217 10.29 15.23 -4.13
CA MET A 217 11.44 15.22 -5.03
C MET A 217 11.11 16.07 -6.27
N ARG A 218 12.13 16.68 -6.86
CA ARG A 218 12.03 17.25 -8.20
C ARG A 218 11.90 16.10 -9.20
N ARG A 219 10.87 16.15 -10.04
CA ARG A 219 10.62 15.16 -11.09
C ARG A 219 10.49 15.84 -12.43
N GLU A 220 11.19 15.30 -13.41
CA GLU A 220 10.94 15.56 -14.82
C GLU A 220 9.93 14.53 -15.32
N ALA A 221 8.90 15.00 -16.01
CA ALA A 221 7.96 14.16 -16.74
C ALA A 221 7.84 14.68 -18.17
N GLU A 222 8.01 13.79 -19.14
CA GLU A 222 7.69 14.07 -20.54
C GLU A 222 6.22 13.72 -20.76
N ILE A 223 5.42 14.74 -21.06
CA ILE A 223 3.97 14.60 -21.20
C ILE A 223 3.55 15.40 -22.43
N ASP A 224 2.89 14.74 -23.37
CA ASP A 224 2.46 15.34 -24.65
C ASP A 224 3.60 16.04 -25.42
N HIS A 225 4.83 15.50 -25.33
CA HIS A 225 6.06 16.01 -25.94
C HIS A 225 6.60 17.31 -25.30
N GLU A 226 6.08 17.71 -24.13
CA GLU A 226 6.68 18.75 -23.29
C GLU A 226 7.37 18.13 -22.06
N HIS A 227 8.56 18.64 -21.75
CA HIS A 227 9.25 18.33 -20.50
C HIS A 227 8.74 19.28 -19.41
N LEU A 228 8.10 18.73 -18.39
CA LEU A 228 7.69 19.48 -17.22
C LEU A 228 8.46 19.05 -16.00
N GLU A 229 8.92 20.04 -15.24
CA GLU A 229 9.47 19.83 -13.92
C GLU A 229 8.47 20.21 -12.82
N MET A 230 8.31 19.32 -11.85
CA MET A 230 7.43 19.53 -10.69
C MET A 230 8.08 19.03 -9.41
N TYR A 231 7.70 19.65 -8.29
CA TYR A 231 7.87 19.05 -6.97
C TYR A 231 6.68 18.14 -6.72
N ASP A 232 6.94 16.84 -6.56
CA ASP A 232 5.91 15.82 -6.37
C ASP A 232 6.37 14.75 -5.38
N ALA A 233 5.40 14.04 -4.79
CA ALA A 233 5.63 12.92 -3.90
C ALA A 233 5.29 11.59 -4.59
N GLN A 234 6.28 10.70 -4.73
CA GLN A 234 6.01 9.36 -5.27
C GLN A 234 5.32 8.47 -4.21
N GLY A 235 4.00 8.59 -4.12
CA GLY A 235 3.17 7.88 -3.14
C GLY A 235 3.25 6.35 -3.25
N THR A 236 3.56 5.79 -4.41
CA THR A 236 3.67 4.33 -4.59
C THR A 236 4.94 3.74 -3.98
N GLN A 237 6.01 4.53 -3.88
CA GLN A 237 7.32 4.07 -3.42
C GLN A 237 7.64 4.47 -1.97
N SER A 238 6.87 5.36 -1.35
CA SER A 238 7.16 5.76 0.03
C SER A 238 7.09 4.56 0.99
N MET A 239 7.98 4.55 1.98
CA MET A 239 8.15 3.45 2.91
C MET A 239 7.00 3.38 3.91
N LEU A 240 6.28 2.27 3.92
CA LEU A 240 5.10 2.04 4.76
C LEU A 240 5.48 1.32 6.05
N PHE A 241 5.25 1.99 7.18
CA PHE A 241 5.50 1.48 8.53
C PHE A 241 4.23 0.83 9.07
N SER A 242 4.34 -0.36 9.67
CA SER A 242 3.24 -1.02 10.41
C SER A 242 3.28 -0.67 11.88
N PHE A 243 2.10 -0.42 12.44
CA PHE A 243 1.85 -0.38 13.87
C PHE A 243 0.62 -1.24 14.15
N ARG A 244 0.70 -2.16 15.12
CA ARG A 244 -0.37 -3.13 15.40
C ARG A 244 -0.80 -3.06 16.86
N GLN A 245 -2.11 -3.15 17.08
CA GLN A 245 -2.63 -3.38 18.43
C GLN A 245 -2.05 -4.67 19.02
N GLY A 246 -1.71 -4.62 20.31
CA GLY A 246 -1.18 -5.75 21.05
C GLY A 246 0.29 -6.10 20.78
N ALA A 247 0.96 -5.41 19.84
CA ALA A 247 2.40 -5.57 19.62
C ALA A 247 3.27 -4.93 20.73
N GLY A 248 2.69 -3.98 21.45
CA GLY A 248 3.32 -3.24 22.54
C GLY A 248 2.57 -1.94 22.82
N LEU A 249 2.90 -1.27 23.93
CA LEU A 249 2.23 -0.03 24.33
C LEU A 249 2.32 1.05 23.23
N ARG A 250 3.53 1.31 22.71
CA ARG A 250 3.77 2.34 21.68
C ARG A 250 2.90 2.14 20.43
N ASP A 251 2.91 0.93 19.88
CA ASP A 251 2.21 0.62 18.64
C ASP A 251 0.69 0.62 18.84
N THR A 252 0.21 0.09 19.97
CA THR A 252 -1.21 0.13 20.34
C THR A 252 -1.68 1.58 20.44
N THR A 253 -0.93 2.43 21.17
CA THR A 253 -1.24 3.86 21.29
C THR A 253 -1.15 4.57 19.94
N PHE A 254 -0.22 4.23 19.06
CA PHE A 254 -0.16 4.82 17.72
C PHE A 254 -1.41 4.50 16.90
N VAL A 255 -1.89 3.25 16.94
CA VAL A 255 -3.14 2.85 16.27
C VAL A 255 -4.32 3.65 16.83
N GLU A 256 -4.48 3.69 18.15
CA GLU A 256 -5.57 4.43 18.82
C GLU A 256 -5.57 5.93 18.47
N GLN A 257 -4.41 6.59 18.57
CA GLN A 257 -4.27 8.01 18.24
C GLN A 257 -4.51 8.27 16.76
N SER A 258 -4.13 7.34 15.88
CA SER A 258 -4.38 7.46 14.43
C SER A 258 -5.87 7.38 14.11
N HIS A 259 -6.64 6.53 14.80
CA HIS A 259 -8.11 6.50 14.68
C HIS A 259 -8.75 7.78 15.19
N LEU A 260 -8.33 8.29 16.36
CA LEU A 260 -8.81 9.56 16.90
C LEU A 260 -8.56 10.70 15.92
N TRP A 261 -7.34 10.78 15.37
CA TRP A 261 -6.97 11.79 14.39
C TRP A 261 -7.78 11.68 13.09
N PHE A 262 -7.93 10.46 12.54
CA PHE A 262 -8.73 10.24 11.33
C PHE A 262 -10.19 10.67 11.55
N ASN A 263 -10.80 10.24 12.66
CA ASN A 263 -12.19 10.58 12.98
C ASN A 263 -12.37 12.07 13.21
N ALA A 264 -11.42 12.74 13.87
CA ALA A 264 -11.45 14.19 14.03
C ALA A 264 -11.48 14.89 12.66
N LEU A 265 -10.58 14.53 11.73
CA LEU A 265 -10.60 15.09 10.36
C LEU A 265 -11.90 14.77 9.62
N TRP A 266 -12.36 13.51 9.73
CA TRP A 266 -13.57 13.02 9.10
C TRP A 266 -14.79 13.80 9.59
N GLU A 267 -14.93 14.05 10.88
CA GLU A 267 -16.16 14.60 11.47
C GLU A 267 -16.18 16.14 11.48
N THR A 268 -15.02 16.79 11.46
CA THR A 268 -14.93 18.25 11.67
C THR A 268 -14.67 19.04 10.38
N ILE A 269 -13.47 18.94 9.83
CA ILE A 269 -12.97 19.88 8.81
C ILE A 269 -13.03 19.35 7.39
N SER A 270 -13.36 18.06 7.19
CA SER A 270 -13.55 17.52 5.84
C SER A 270 -14.96 17.81 5.31
N SER A 271 -15.12 17.93 4.00
CA SER A 271 -16.41 18.14 3.34
C SER A 271 -16.78 16.97 2.42
N GLU A 272 -17.95 16.99 1.80
CA GLU A 272 -18.33 15.99 0.81
C GLU A 272 -17.40 16.04 -0.41
N LEU A 273 -16.90 14.89 -0.87
CA LEU A 273 -16.05 14.81 -2.06
C LEU A 273 -16.81 14.23 -3.25
N VAL A 274 -17.01 15.07 -4.28
CA VAL A 274 -17.55 14.64 -5.57
C VAL A 274 -16.40 14.23 -6.49
N LEU A 275 -16.40 12.97 -6.93
CA LEU A 275 -15.46 12.47 -7.94
C LEU A 275 -16.08 12.71 -9.33
N THR A 276 -15.66 13.78 -10.00
CA THR A 276 -16.10 14.08 -11.37
C THR A 276 -15.28 13.31 -12.39
N SER A 277 -15.93 12.90 -13.48
CA SER A 277 -15.24 12.40 -14.68
C SER A 277 -14.48 13.51 -15.40
#